data_AF-A0A7L9UM36-F1
#
_entry.id   AF-A0A7L9UM36-F1
#
_cell.length_a   1.000
_cell.length_b   1.000
_cell.length_c   1.000
_cell.angle_alpha   90.00
_cell.angle_beta   90.00
_cell.angle_gamma   90.00
#
_symmetry.space_group_name_H-M   'P 1'
#
loop_
_entity.id
_entity.type
_entity.pdbx_description
1 polymer ?
#
loop_
_entity_poly.entity_id
_entity_poly.type
_entity_poly.pdbx_seq_one_letter_code
_entity_poly.pdbx_strand_id
1 'polypeptide(L)' 'MTETREQVVARVTAAVDGAADGSFGFDRPNPVTGAPLGLVAPGHAADLLITDPGTLAVKHVWSAGRRVS' A
#
# COMPACT_ATOMS: atom_id res chain seq x y z
N MET A 1 27.49 4.53 -4.94
CA MET A 1 26.76 5.79 -5.15
C MET A 1 25.54 5.71 -4.25
N THR A 2 25.45 6.56 -3.22
CA THR A 2 24.36 6.49 -2.23
C THR A 2 23.20 7.35 -2.73
N GLU A 3 22.01 6.77 -2.86
CA GLU A 3 20.80 7.54 -3.20
C GLU A 3 20.53 8.61 -2.12
N THR A 4 20.08 9.78 -2.56
CA THR A 4 19.62 10.83 -1.65
C THR A 4 18.21 10.51 -1.14
N ARG A 5 17.85 11.05 0.03
CA ARG A 5 16.50 10.91 0.57
C ARG A 5 15.43 11.38 -0.42
N GLU A 6 15.69 12.45 -1.16
CA GLU A 6 14.77 13.00 -2.15
C GLU A 6 14.54 12.04 -3.32
N GLN A 7 15.60 11.37 -3.79
CA GLN A 7 15.50 10.36 -4.84
C GLN A 7 14.66 9.15 -4.39
N VAL A 8 14.84 8.71 -3.14
CA VAL A 8 14.03 7.64 -2.55
C VAL A 8 12.57 8.06 -2.45
N VAL A 9 12.29 9.26 -1.92
CA VAL A 9 10.92 9.78 -1.78
C VAL A 9 10.25 9.88 -3.15
N ALA A 10 10.91 10.46 -4.15
CA ALA A 10 10.35 10.61 -5.49
C ALA A 10 9.96 9.26 -6.11
N ARG A 11 10.81 8.24 -5.95
CA ARG A 11 10.52 6.88 -6.46
C ARG A 11 9.38 6.21 -5.71
N VAL A 12 9.34 6.34 -4.38
CA VAL A 12 8.26 5.77 -3.56
C VAL A 12 6.93 6.43 -3.91
N THR A 13 6.90 7.76 -4.03
CA THR A 13 5.70 8.50 -4.44
C THR A 13 5.23 8.05 -5.83
N ALA A 14 6.12 7.98 -6.83
CA ALA A 14 5.75 7.52 -8.17
C ALA A 14 5.18 6.09 -8.18
N ALA A 15 5.70 5.19 -7.34
CA ALA A 15 5.18 3.84 -7.20
C ALA A 15 3.78 3.82 -6.54
N VAL A 16 3.53 4.68 -5.55
CA VAL A 16 2.22 4.82 -4.91
C VAL A 16 1.21 5.46 -5.86
N ASP A 17 1.60 6.50 -6.60
CA ASP A 17 0.73 7.17 -7.57
C ASP A 17 0.34 6.23 -8.72
N GLY A 18 1.29 5.43 -9.23
CA GLY A 18 0.99 4.39 -10.22
C GLY A 18 0.06 3.28 -9.67
N ALA A 19 0.10 3.00 -8.37
CA ALA A 19 -0.87 2.10 -7.76
C ALA A 19 -2.27 2.71 -7.71
N ALA A 20 -2.36 4.04 -7.52
CA ALA A 20 -3.63 4.77 -7.47
C ALA A 20 -4.26 5.02 -8.85
N ASP A 21 -3.46 5.19 -9.91
CA ASP A 21 -3.96 5.44 -11.27
C ASP A 21 -4.33 4.16 -12.06
N GLY A 22 -4.17 2.98 -11.44
CA GLY A 22 -4.52 1.69 -12.02
C GLY A 22 -3.47 1.12 -12.98
N SER A 23 -2.31 1.75 -13.15
CA SER A 23 -1.25 1.25 -14.05
C SER A 23 -0.72 -0.13 -13.66
N PHE A 24 -0.82 -0.51 -12.38
CA PHE A 24 -0.48 -1.86 -11.90
C PHE A 24 -1.66 -2.86 -11.92
N GLY A 25 -2.88 -2.41 -12.22
CA GLY A 25 -4.08 -3.26 -12.24
C GLY A 25 -4.55 -3.73 -10.87
N PHE A 26 -4.13 -3.09 -9.78
CA PHE A 26 -4.55 -3.40 -8.41
C PHE A 26 -6.01 -3.02 -8.15
N ASP A 27 -6.60 -2.19 -8.98
CA ASP A 27 -8.02 -1.83 -9.00
C ASP A 27 -8.94 -2.99 -9.43
N ARG A 28 -8.37 -4.15 -9.82
CA ARG A 28 -9.11 -5.37 -10.18
C ARG A 28 -8.90 -6.50 -9.17
N PRO A 29 -9.89 -7.41 -9.00
CA PRO A 29 -9.71 -8.63 -8.24
C PRO A 29 -8.49 -9.44 -8.69
N ASN A 30 -7.71 -9.94 -7.73
CA ASN A 30 -6.58 -10.82 -7.98
C ASN A 30 -6.80 -12.22 -7.37
N PRO A 31 -6.05 -13.26 -7.81
CA PRO A 31 -6.25 -14.63 -7.35
C PRO A 31 -6.00 -14.88 -5.86
N VAL A 32 -5.27 -14.00 -5.17
CA VAL A 32 -4.90 -14.17 -3.76
C VAL A 32 -6.01 -13.66 -2.84
N THR A 33 -6.51 -12.46 -3.07
CA THR A 33 -7.50 -11.83 -2.19
C THR A 33 -8.93 -11.89 -2.74
N GLY A 34 -9.10 -12.14 -4.05
CA GLY A 34 -10.40 -12.07 -4.72
C GLY A 34 -11.00 -10.66 -4.81
N ALA A 35 -10.24 -9.63 -4.40
CA ALA A 35 -10.67 -8.24 -4.32
C ALA A 35 -9.56 -7.29 -4.78
N PRO A 36 -9.90 -6.07 -5.24
CA PRO A 36 -8.91 -5.04 -5.54
C PRO A 36 -8.11 -4.60 -4.31
N LEU A 37 -6.89 -4.11 -4.54
CA LEU A 37 -5.90 -3.66 -3.54
C LEU A 37 -5.64 -2.16 -3.65
N GLY A 38 -4.95 -1.61 -2.65
CA GLY A 38 -4.36 -0.25 -2.71
C GLY A 38 -5.27 0.88 -2.22
N LEU A 39 -6.58 0.66 -2.12
CA LEU A 39 -7.52 1.66 -1.58
C LEU A 39 -8.22 1.17 -0.32
N VAL A 40 -8.43 2.09 0.63
CA VAL A 40 -9.29 1.88 1.80
C VAL A 40 -10.72 2.22 1.39
N ALA A 41 -11.42 1.27 0.78
CA ALA A 41 -12.78 1.45 0.28
C ALA A 41 -13.61 0.16 0.36
N PRO A 42 -14.94 0.23 0.43
CA PRO A 42 -15.80 -0.95 0.35
C PRO A 42 -15.50 -1.79 -0.91
N GLY A 43 -15.57 -3.12 -0.76
CA GLY A 43 -15.30 -4.07 -1.85
C GLY A 43 -13.82 -4.30 -2.17
N HIS A 44 -12.89 -3.58 -1.53
CA HIS A 44 -11.44 -3.84 -1.62
C HIS A 44 -11.00 -4.82 -0.54
N ALA A 45 -9.81 -5.40 -0.71
CA ALA A 45 -9.21 -6.24 0.31
C ALA A 45 -8.99 -5.46 1.61
N ALA A 46 -9.34 -6.08 2.73
CA ALA A 46 -9.17 -5.49 4.06
C ALA A 46 -7.73 -5.66 4.58
N ASP A 47 -6.77 -5.16 3.80
CA ASP A 47 -5.34 -5.19 4.08
C ASP A 47 -4.86 -3.77 4.41
N LEU A 48 -4.34 -3.56 5.62
CA LEU A 48 -4.02 -2.22 6.13
C LEU A 48 -2.68 -2.22 6.89
N LEU A 49 -1.91 -1.16 6.68
CA LEU A 49 -0.77 -0.80 7.52
C LEU A 49 -1.16 0.40 8.39
N ILE A 50 -1.07 0.26 9.70
CA ILE A 50 -1.20 1.39 10.62
C ILE A 50 0.20 1.87 10.95
N THR A 51 0.54 3.09 10.57
CA THR A 51 1.88 3.65 10.72
C THR A 51 1.95 4.73 11.78
N ASP A 52 3.14 4.91 12.35
CA ASP A 52 3.46 6.13 13.09
C ASP A 52 3.41 7.35 12.17
N PRO A 53 2.68 8.43 12.51
CA PRO A 53 2.57 9.58 11.62
C PRO A 53 3.86 10.42 11.53
N GLY A 54 4.77 10.32 12.52
CA GLY A 54 6.03 11.08 12.52
C GLY A 54 7.19 10.37 11.82
N THR A 55 7.18 9.04 11.81
CA THR A 55 8.29 8.21 11.32
C THR A 55 7.90 7.25 10.18
N LEU A 56 6.60 7.07 9.93
CA LEU A 56 6.04 6.07 9.01
C LEU A 56 6.38 4.62 9.37
N ALA A 57 6.94 4.36 10.56
CA ALA A 57 7.16 3.02 11.05
C ALA A 57 5.83 2.27 11.19
N VAL A 58 5.75 1.05 10.65
CA VAL A 58 4.55 0.20 10.77
C VAL A 58 4.36 -0.21 12.23
N LYS A 59 3.21 0.11 12.81
CA LYS A 59 2.79 -0.28 14.16
C LYS A 59 1.96 -1.55 14.16
N HIS A 60 1.04 -1.67 13.20
CA HIS A 60 0.18 -2.84 13.04
C HIS A 60 0.01 -3.21 11.59
N VAL A 61 -0.10 -4.52 11.35
CA VAL A 61 -0.40 -5.08 10.04
C VAL A 61 -1.73 -5.82 10.14
N TRP A 62 -2.62 -5.52 9.21
CA TRP A 62 -3.89 -6.21 9.04
C TRP A 62 -3.91 -6.88 7.67
N SER A 63 -4.37 -8.13 7.64
CA SER A 63 -4.60 -8.89 6.41
C SER A 63 -5.93 -9.61 6.46
N ALA A 64 -6.71 -9.51 5.39
CA ALA A 64 -8.06 -10.05 5.28
C ALA A 64 -8.94 -9.69 6.50
N GLY A 65 -8.83 -8.45 6.98
CA GLY A 65 -9.59 -7.93 8.12
C GLY A 65 -9.13 -8.44 9.49
N ARG A 66 -7.98 -9.11 9.57
CA ARG A 66 -7.41 -9.64 10.82
C ARG A 66 -6.06 -9.02 11.09
N ARG A 67 -5.80 -8.63 12.35
CA ARG A 67 -4.47 -8.20 12.77
C ARG A 67 -3.51 -9.40 12.75
N VAL A 68 -2.36 -9.25 12.10
CA VAL A 68 -1.32 -10.29 11.99
C VAL A 68 -0.01 -9.93 12.70
N SER A 69 0.21 -8.64 13.00
CA SER A 69 1.30 -8.10 13.79
C SER A 69 0.83 -6.84 14.54
#